data_AF-A0A2V7GDA8-F1
#
_entry.id   AF-A0A2V7GDA8-F1
#
_cell.length_a   1.000
_cell.length_b   1.000
_cell.length_c   1.000
_cell.angle_alpha   90.00
_cell.angle_beta   90.00
_cell.angle_gamma   90.00
#
_symmetry.space_group_name_H-M   'P 1'
#
loop_
_entity.id
_entity.type
_entity.pdbx_description
1 polymer ?
#
loop_
_entity_poly.entity_id
_entity_poly.type
_entity_poly.pdbx_seq_one_letter_code
_entity_poly.pdbx_strand_id
1 'polypeptide(L)'
;MAELKRPLTKESPTVSDSSVEPLATDPASAGSRVARAPGVVTSLLEQLYRQEITYCRWQGNEPWQADRAVPQGLDILLDRKDALRMAAILAQAGFKRVVPAAPPPDPGGEHHYLALEEDSGRIVHLHLRYHLAIGDERLSEYRLPWEPLVLSTRRLDRQAGMYVVDPSVEFLFLLVQVALDLRLGSRVRHRLGTPWCCPRRLREVHRRLRGDAGPVADLSRRLLGAAAADLVSDIVAAEPSFTKVGAFRRCAAPVLNGYRLYRRGGARWRRWWRELSVAARALSQGLARSPRPDGRMVPTGGVAIAFLGSDGSGKSTLLRETTAWLSGSLRTVPIYFGSGVGPSSLLRWPLLQAERLLRKRIPSVRERPWRRVPGPTASLRDRLRRAPWVAARVIWAVALAYERRGKLHTLTRARNRGLVVVCDRYPQNQFPDFNDGPMLRSWRDHPWRLLRGLAEWEGAPYRWAEHVVPDLVLKLHVRPDVAQRRKPDMELQDLERRAEAVRSLRFPGVTETVDIDADEPLEQVARRIRRCIWRKL
;
A
#
# COMPACT_ATOMS: atom_id res chain seq x y z
N MET A 1 40.65 -21.01 -26.97
CA MET A 1 39.70 -22.15 -27.08
C MET A 1 38.35 -21.56 -27.44
N ALA A 2 38.16 -21.31 -28.73
CA ALA A 2 37.36 -22.16 -29.63
C ALA A 2 35.85 -21.87 -29.41
N GLU A 3 35.26 -20.98 -30.20
CA GLU A 3 34.53 -21.30 -31.45
C GLU A 3 33.11 -21.84 -31.12
N LEU A 4 32.02 -21.16 -31.50
CA LEU A 4 31.14 -21.46 -32.65
C LEU A 4 29.73 -20.98 -32.20
N LYS A 5 28.75 -20.50 -32.98
CA LYS A 5 28.54 -20.23 -34.41
C LYS A 5 27.20 -19.47 -34.50
N ARG A 6 27.09 -18.49 -35.41
CA ARG A 6 25.81 -18.13 -36.06
C ARG A 6 25.36 -19.29 -36.98
N PRO A 7 24.13 -19.30 -37.53
CA PRO A 7 23.92 -18.62 -38.82
C PRO A 7 22.59 -17.86 -38.96
N LEU A 8 22.62 -16.97 -39.95
CA LEU A 8 21.53 -16.24 -40.61
C LEU A 8 20.87 -17.11 -41.70
N THR A 9 19.87 -16.52 -42.36
CA THR A 9 19.20 -16.88 -43.65
C THR A 9 18.05 -17.89 -43.56
N LYS A 10 16.91 -17.78 -44.27
CA LYS A 10 16.54 -17.00 -45.46
C LYS A 10 15.00 -17.04 -45.70
N GLU A 11 14.51 -16.02 -46.42
CA GLU A 11 13.46 -16.00 -47.46
C GLU A 11 11.99 -16.40 -47.19
N SER A 12 11.12 -15.42 -47.49
CA SER A 12 9.69 -15.49 -47.78
C SER A 12 9.39 -16.09 -49.17
N PRO A 13 8.11 -16.45 -49.44
CA PRO A 13 7.50 -15.96 -50.67
C PRO A 13 6.07 -15.39 -50.48
N THR A 14 5.74 -14.48 -51.38
CA THR A 14 4.45 -13.86 -51.70
C THR A 14 3.56 -14.78 -52.54
N VAL A 15 2.23 -14.85 -52.30
CA VAL A 15 1.18 -14.95 -53.35
C VAL A 15 -0.14 -14.37 -52.80
N SER A 16 -0.78 -13.56 -53.64
CA SER A 16 -2.12 -12.95 -53.59
C SER A 16 -3.23 -13.93 -53.98
N ASP A 17 -4.44 -13.82 -53.40
CA ASP A 17 -5.65 -13.60 -54.23
C ASP A 17 -6.89 -13.18 -53.41
N SER A 18 -7.71 -12.42 -54.12
CA SER A 18 -9.02 -11.83 -53.85
C SER A 18 -10.18 -12.85 -53.84
N SER A 19 -11.26 -12.55 -53.09
CA SER A 19 -12.67 -12.83 -53.46
C SER A 19 -13.66 -12.32 -52.39
N VAL A 20 -14.84 -11.90 -52.85
CA VAL A 20 -15.90 -11.14 -52.17
C VAL A 20 -17.09 -12.06 -51.82
N GLU A 21 -17.58 -11.99 -50.56
CA GLU A 21 -18.94 -12.27 -49.95
C GLU A 21 -19.82 -13.50 -50.36
N PRO A 22 -20.86 -13.96 -49.59
CA PRO A 22 -21.64 -13.29 -48.52
C PRO A 22 -22.02 -14.14 -47.25
N LEU A 23 -22.81 -13.49 -46.37
CA LEU A 23 -23.46 -13.89 -45.10
C LEU A 23 -23.69 -15.39 -44.81
N ALA A 24 -23.34 -15.81 -43.59
CA ALA A 24 -24.04 -16.84 -42.84
C ALA A 24 -24.01 -16.54 -41.32
N THR A 25 -25.21 -16.58 -40.73
CA THR A 25 -25.56 -16.41 -39.31
C THR A 25 -25.15 -17.62 -38.44
N ASP A 26 -24.41 -17.31 -37.35
CA ASP A 26 -24.35 -17.96 -36.02
C ASP A 26 -24.00 -19.47 -35.88
N PRO A 27 -23.62 -19.99 -34.68
CA PRO A 27 -23.31 -19.35 -33.40
C PRO A 27 -21.98 -19.83 -32.74
N ALA A 28 -21.60 -19.17 -31.64
CA ALA A 28 -20.83 -19.72 -30.52
C ALA A 28 -19.44 -20.33 -30.79
N SER A 29 -18.40 -19.50 -30.79
CA SER A 29 -17.14 -19.82 -30.11
C SER A 29 -16.24 -18.59 -30.01
N ALA A 30 -15.36 -18.60 -29.00
CA ALA A 30 -14.38 -17.57 -28.68
C ALA A 30 -14.95 -16.29 -28.06
N GLY A 31 -15.23 -16.37 -26.76
CA GLY A 31 -15.38 -15.21 -25.89
C GLY A 31 -14.11 -14.36 -25.89
N SER A 32 -14.08 -13.36 -26.77
CA SER A 32 -13.31 -12.14 -26.57
C SER A 32 -13.86 -11.48 -25.31
N ARG A 33 -13.23 -11.75 -24.16
CA ARG A 33 -13.44 -10.98 -22.94
C ARG A 33 -12.89 -9.58 -23.20
N VAL A 34 -13.71 -8.71 -23.76
CA VAL A 34 -13.48 -7.26 -23.68
C VAL A 34 -13.42 -6.95 -22.18
N ALA A 35 -12.23 -6.55 -21.74
CA ALA A 35 -11.91 -6.13 -20.39
C ALA A 35 -12.93 -5.09 -19.90
N ARG A 36 -13.94 -5.49 -19.11
CA ARG A 36 -14.84 -4.54 -18.45
C ARG A 36 -14.02 -3.72 -17.46
N ALA A 37 -14.18 -2.40 -17.50
CA ALA A 37 -13.64 -1.52 -16.47
C ALA A 37 -14.19 -1.96 -15.09
N PRO A 38 -13.41 -1.84 -14.00
CA PRO A 38 -13.88 -2.14 -12.65
C PRO A 38 -15.23 -1.48 -12.39
N GLY A 39 -16.16 -2.20 -11.77
CA GLY A 39 -17.51 -1.68 -11.50
C GLY A 39 -17.49 -0.32 -10.79
N VAL A 40 -16.50 -0.10 -9.92
CA VAL A 40 -16.25 1.17 -9.23
C VAL A 40 -15.87 2.31 -10.19
N VAL A 41 -15.02 2.05 -11.18
CA VAL A 41 -14.59 3.05 -12.16
C VAL A 41 -15.74 3.40 -13.09
N THR A 42 -16.50 2.40 -13.55
CA THR A 42 -17.69 2.62 -14.37
C THR A 42 -18.72 3.47 -13.63
N SER A 43 -19.01 3.14 -12.36
CA SER A 43 -19.90 3.93 -11.50
C SER A 43 -19.42 5.38 -11.33
N LEU A 44 -18.13 5.59 -11.13
CA LEU A 44 -17.54 6.93 -11.09
C LEU A 44 -17.77 7.69 -12.40
N LEU A 45 -17.49 7.08 -13.55
CA LEU A 45 -17.64 7.73 -14.85
C LEU A 45 -19.11 8.07 -15.15
N GLU A 46 -20.05 7.19 -14.80
CA GLU A 46 -21.49 7.46 -14.92
C GLU A 46 -21.93 8.64 -14.05
N GLN A 47 -21.45 8.73 -12.81
CA GLN A 47 -21.76 9.85 -11.92
C GLN A 47 -21.16 11.17 -12.43
N LEU A 48 -19.93 11.13 -12.95
CA LEU A 48 -19.29 12.30 -13.58
C LEU A 48 -20.09 12.79 -14.79
N TYR A 49 -20.60 11.86 -15.61
CA TYR A 49 -21.44 12.18 -16.76
C TYR A 49 -22.79 12.78 -16.33
N ARG A 50 -23.50 12.14 -15.38
CA ARG A 50 -24.81 12.59 -14.90
C ARG A 50 -24.78 13.97 -14.23
N GLN A 51 -23.68 14.30 -13.55
CA GLN A 51 -23.50 15.59 -12.88
C GLN A 51 -22.79 16.64 -13.76
N GLU A 52 -22.57 16.34 -15.05
CA GLU A 52 -21.94 17.21 -16.03
C GLU A 52 -20.57 17.75 -15.58
N ILE A 53 -19.81 16.94 -14.84
CA ILE A 53 -18.51 17.33 -14.32
C ILE A 53 -17.50 17.35 -15.46
N THR A 54 -16.80 18.47 -15.60
CA THR A 54 -15.76 18.62 -16.61
C THR A 54 -14.46 17.96 -16.12
N TYR A 55 -14.11 16.83 -16.71
CA TYR A 55 -12.90 16.08 -16.40
C TYR A 55 -12.15 15.64 -17.66
N CYS A 56 -10.88 15.30 -17.49
CA CYS A 56 -10.04 14.76 -18.55
C CYS A 56 -9.02 13.77 -17.97
N ARG A 57 -8.77 12.65 -18.64
CA ARG A 57 -7.72 11.70 -18.26
C ARG A 57 -6.35 12.31 -18.56
N TRP A 58 -5.53 12.51 -17.53
CA TRP A 58 -4.28 13.27 -17.64
C TRP A 58 -3.04 12.42 -17.93
N GLN A 59 -2.91 11.22 -17.36
CA GLN A 59 -1.78 10.32 -17.61
C GLN A 59 -2.21 8.89 -17.97
N GLY A 60 -1.45 8.29 -18.90
CA GLY A 60 -1.63 6.92 -19.38
C GLY A 60 -2.51 6.84 -20.62
N ASN A 61 -1.92 6.58 -21.78
CA ASN A 61 -2.65 6.18 -22.99
C ASN A 61 -2.50 4.66 -23.25
N GLU A 62 -1.96 3.89 -22.30
CA GLU A 62 -1.97 2.44 -22.43
C GLU A 62 -3.45 1.96 -22.33
N PRO A 63 -3.90 1.11 -23.26
CA PRO A 63 -5.26 0.60 -23.27
C PRO A 63 -5.55 -0.09 -21.94
N TRP A 64 -6.78 0.07 -21.46
CA TRP A 64 -7.24 -0.54 -20.22
C TRP A 64 -7.20 -2.06 -20.34
N GLN A 65 -6.13 -2.71 -19.88
CA GLN A 65 -6.04 -4.17 -19.86
C GLN A 65 -6.46 -4.67 -18.48
N ALA A 66 -7.70 -5.15 -18.34
CA ALA A 66 -8.25 -5.65 -17.06
C ALA A 66 -7.44 -6.84 -16.46
N ASP A 67 -6.71 -7.58 -17.29
CA ASP A 67 -6.00 -8.79 -16.86
C ASP A 67 -4.62 -8.55 -16.25
N ARG A 68 -3.99 -7.40 -16.49
CA ARG A 68 -2.75 -7.04 -15.81
C ARG A 68 -3.12 -6.20 -14.61
N ALA A 69 -2.68 -6.62 -13.43
CA ALA A 69 -2.72 -5.80 -12.21
C ALA A 69 -2.29 -4.38 -12.59
N VAL A 70 -3.23 -3.45 -12.69
CA VAL A 70 -2.97 -2.12 -13.22
C VAL A 70 -1.94 -1.46 -12.29
N PRO A 71 -0.68 -1.26 -12.72
CA PRO A 71 0.32 -0.62 -11.86
C PRO A 71 0.09 0.90 -11.79
N GLN A 72 -0.67 1.45 -12.74
CA GLN A 72 -0.87 2.89 -12.92
C GLN A 72 -2.33 3.21 -12.64
N GLY A 73 -2.61 3.73 -11.44
CA GLY A 73 -3.95 4.19 -11.07
C GLY A 73 -4.56 5.15 -12.11
N LEU A 74 -5.88 5.28 -12.08
CA LEU A 74 -6.61 6.22 -12.94
C LEU A 74 -6.14 7.65 -12.63
N ASP A 75 -5.71 8.43 -13.63
CA ASP A 75 -5.25 9.81 -13.44
C ASP A 75 -6.23 10.79 -14.11
N ILE A 76 -6.90 11.62 -13.32
CA ILE A 76 -7.93 12.55 -13.76
C ILE A 76 -7.51 13.99 -13.40
N LEU A 77 -7.55 14.86 -14.39
CA LEU A 77 -7.56 16.32 -14.24
C LEU A 77 -9.00 16.82 -14.21
N LEU A 78 -9.31 17.70 -13.26
CA LEU A 78 -10.64 18.22 -13.04
C LEU A 78 -10.59 19.71 -12.67
N ASP A 79 -11.61 20.47 -13.08
CA ASP A 79 -11.71 21.90 -12.78
C ASP A 79 -11.82 22.14 -11.25
N ARG A 80 -11.04 23.06 -10.72
CA ARG A 80 -11.06 23.38 -9.27
C ARG A 80 -12.46 23.78 -8.79
N LYS A 81 -13.30 24.38 -9.64
CA LYS A 81 -14.66 24.78 -9.29
C LYS A 81 -15.54 23.59 -8.86
N ASP A 82 -15.21 22.38 -9.35
CA ASP A 82 -15.97 21.16 -9.12
C ASP A 82 -15.38 20.29 -8.01
N ALA A 83 -14.35 20.76 -7.30
CA ALA A 83 -13.64 19.98 -6.28
C ALA A 83 -14.54 19.45 -5.14
N LEU A 84 -15.50 20.25 -4.68
CA LEU A 84 -16.45 19.83 -3.63
C LEU A 84 -17.44 18.79 -4.16
N ARG A 85 -17.97 19.00 -5.38
CA ARG A 85 -18.85 18.03 -6.05
C ARG A 85 -18.15 16.70 -6.28
N MET A 86 -16.90 16.75 -6.75
CA MET A 86 -16.06 15.57 -6.96
C MET A 86 -15.81 14.81 -5.66
N ALA A 87 -15.54 15.50 -4.54
CA ALA A 87 -15.36 14.84 -3.26
C ALA A 87 -16.63 14.07 -2.82
N ALA A 88 -17.82 14.61 -3.07
CA ALA A 88 -19.08 13.95 -2.79
C ALA A 88 -19.32 12.73 -3.70
N ILE A 89 -19.08 12.86 -5.01
CA ILE A 89 -19.15 11.75 -5.98
C ILE A 89 -18.21 10.61 -5.55
N LEU A 90 -16.96 10.94 -5.22
CA LEU A 90 -15.98 9.94 -4.79
C LEU A 90 -16.42 9.20 -3.52
N ALA A 91 -16.97 9.93 -2.54
CA ALA A 91 -17.49 9.32 -1.33
C ALA A 91 -18.67 8.37 -1.64
N GLN A 92 -19.60 8.76 -2.51
CA GLN A 92 -20.74 7.93 -2.94
C GLN A 92 -20.30 6.69 -3.73
N ALA A 93 -19.25 6.81 -4.56
CA ALA A 93 -18.66 5.70 -5.28
C ALA A 93 -17.74 4.80 -4.42
N GLY A 94 -17.57 5.09 -3.12
CA GLY A 94 -16.80 4.27 -2.19
C GLY A 94 -15.27 4.52 -2.20
N PHE A 95 -14.82 5.61 -2.81
CA PHE A 95 -13.42 6.04 -2.76
C PHE A 95 -13.06 6.68 -1.42
N LYS A 96 -11.88 6.32 -0.91
CA LYS A 96 -11.34 6.80 0.36
C LYS A 96 -10.07 7.59 0.11
N ARG A 97 -10.02 8.81 0.63
CA ARG A 97 -8.87 9.70 0.49
C ARG A 97 -7.68 9.15 1.30
N VAL A 98 -6.51 9.17 0.69
CA VAL A 98 -5.25 8.80 1.33
C VAL A 98 -4.18 9.85 1.07
N VAL A 99 -3.19 9.92 1.94
CA VAL A 99 -2.09 10.89 1.85
C VAL A 99 -0.74 10.18 1.84
N PRO A 100 0.27 10.66 1.08
CA PRO A 100 1.60 10.08 1.14
C PRO A 100 2.18 10.08 2.56
N ALA A 101 2.84 8.99 2.99
CA ALA A 101 3.41 8.91 4.34
C ALA A 101 4.68 9.75 4.55
N ALA A 102 5.28 10.27 3.48
CA ALA A 102 6.46 11.15 3.42
C ALA A 102 6.70 11.56 1.95
N PRO A 103 7.43 12.67 1.63
CA PRO A 103 7.75 13.87 2.42
C PRO A 103 6.53 14.81 2.54
N PRO A 104 6.63 16.05 3.10
CA PRO A 104 5.49 16.97 3.22
C PRO A 104 4.74 17.14 1.89
N PRO A 105 3.40 17.30 1.95
CA PRO A 105 2.55 17.38 0.77
C PRO A 105 3.10 18.41 -0.20
N ASP A 106 3.24 18.01 -1.45
CA ASP A 106 3.58 18.92 -2.52
C ASP A 106 2.42 19.93 -2.68
N PRO A 107 2.66 21.25 -2.65
CA PRO A 107 1.60 22.23 -2.89
C PRO A 107 0.98 22.15 -4.30
N GLY A 108 1.60 21.44 -5.25
CA GLY A 108 0.97 21.07 -6.53
C GLY A 108 0.11 19.80 -6.48
N GLY A 109 -0.12 19.26 -5.27
CA GLY A 109 -0.28 17.83 -5.01
C GLY A 109 -1.40 17.08 -5.74
N GLU A 110 -1.04 15.89 -6.20
CA GLU A 110 -1.97 14.84 -6.55
C GLU A 110 -2.78 14.42 -5.31
N HIS A 111 -4.10 14.38 -5.44
CA HIS A 111 -4.98 13.84 -4.43
C HIS A 111 -5.17 12.35 -4.69
N HIS A 112 -4.76 11.53 -3.74
CA HIS A 112 -4.84 10.08 -3.88
C HIS A 112 -6.13 9.56 -3.25
N TYR A 113 -6.86 8.74 -4.01
CA TYR A 113 -8.06 8.05 -3.56
C TYR A 113 -7.93 6.57 -3.87
N LEU A 114 -8.36 5.73 -2.93
CA LEU A 114 -8.37 4.28 -3.10
C LEU A 114 -9.82 3.79 -3.05
N ALA A 115 -10.15 2.77 -3.83
CA ALA A 115 -11.44 2.08 -3.75
C ALA A 115 -11.23 0.56 -3.80
N LEU A 116 -12.12 -0.20 -3.16
CA LEU A 116 -12.13 -1.66 -3.26
C LEU A 116 -13.07 -2.08 -4.38
N GLU A 117 -12.55 -2.85 -5.34
CA GLU A 117 -13.39 -3.56 -6.31
C GLU A 117 -13.93 -4.85 -5.68
N GLU A 118 -15.24 -4.98 -5.57
CA GLU A 118 -15.89 -6.07 -4.81
C GLU A 118 -15.74 -7.45 -5.45
N ASP A 119 -15.68 -7.51 -6.78
CA ASP A 119 -15.59 -8.75 -7.56
C ASP A 119 -14.19 -9.35 -7.51
N SER A 120 -13.17 -8.50 -7.71
CA SER A 120 -11.76 -8.90 -7.78
C SER A 120 -11.04 -8.83 -6.43
N GLY A 121 -11.59 -8.07 -5.47
CA GLY A 121 -10.93 -7.74 -4.20
C GLY A 121 -9.67 -6.91 -4.37
N ARG A 122 -9.47 -6.27 -5.53
CA ARG A 122 -8.32 -5.39 -5.82
C ARG A 122 -8.59 -3.98 -5.34
N ILE A 123 -7.52 -3.27 -4.97
CA ILE A 123 -7.60 -1.85 -4.64
C ILE A 123 -7.34 -1.06 -5.92
N VAL A 124 -8.32 -0.28 -6.36
CA VAL A 124 -8.20 0.69 -7.45
C VAL A 124 -7.66 1.99 -6.88
N HIS A 125 -6.63 2.54 -7.53
CA HIS A 125 -6.06 3.83 -7.16
C HIS A 125 -6.47 4.90 -8.17
N LEU A 126 -6.91 6.04 -7.66
CA LEU A 126 -7.25 7.24 -8.42
C LEU A 126 -6.33 8.37 -7.98
N HIS A 127 -5.60 8.94 -8.94
CA HIS A 127 -4.87 10.18 -8.83
C HIS A 127 -5.76 11.30 -9.36
N LEU A 128 -6.16 12.21 -8.49
CA LEU A 128 -6.98 13.36 -8.85
C LEU A 128 -6.13 14.63 -8.80
N ARG A 129 -6.12 15.38 -9.90
CA ARG A 129 -5.37 16.63 -10.04
C ARG A 129 -6.34 17.78 -10.27
N TYR A 130 -6.11 18.87 -9.56
CA TYR A 130 -6.75 20.16 -9.85
C TYR A 130 -5.79 21.16 -10.48
N HIS A 131 -4.50 20.85 -10.47
CA HIS A 131 -3.43 21.73 -10.91
C HIS A 131 -2.42 20.99 -11.78
N LEU A 132 -1.92 21.67 -12.80
CA LEU A 132 -0.85 21.18 -13.65
C LEU A 132 0.51 21.63 -13.10
N ALA A 133 0.97 20.85 -12.14
CA ALA A 133 2.29 21.03 -11.56
C ALA A 133 3.36 20.32 -12.40
N ILE A 134 4.47 21.02 -12.66
CA ILE A 134 5.68 20.44 -13.28
C ILE A 134 6.82 20.47 -12.27
N GLY A 135 7.46 19.32 -12.13
CA GLY A 135 8.66 19.14 -11.34
C GLY A 135 9.15 17.71 -11.43
N ASP A 136 10.12 17.37 -10.60
CA ASP A 136 10.54 15.99 -10.44
C ASP A 136 9.75 15.29 -9.32
N GLU A 137 10.03 14.01 -9.12
CA GLU A 137 9.47 13.19 -8.03
C GLU A 137 9.66 13.81 -6.64
N ARG A 138 10.59 14.77 -6.50
CA ARG A 138 10.99 15.35 -5.22
C ARG A 138 10.36 16.70 -4.99
N LEU A 139 10.04 17.49 -6.01
CA LEU A 139 9.47 18.83 -5.85
C LEU A 139 8.81 19.32 -7.13
N SER A 140 7.51 19.66 -7.06
CA SER A 140 6.87 20.52 -8.05
C SER A 140 7.48 21.93 -8.00
N GLU A 141 8.06 22.37 -9.10
CA GLU A 141 8.73 23.68 -9.18
C GLU A 141 7.87 24.74 -9.90
N TYR A 142 6.97 24.29 -10.79
CA TYR A 142 6.14 25.14 -11.63
C TYR A 142 4.68 24.73 -11.51
N ARG A 143 3.76 25.70 -11.67
CA ARG A 143 2.33 25.45 -11.82
C ARG A 143 1.82 26.20 -13.05
N LEU A 144 1.50 25.47 -14.10
CA LEU A 144 1.02 26.06 -15.34
C LEU A 144 -0.49 26.28 -15.29
N PRO A 145 -1.01 27.49 -15.58
CA PRO A 145 -2.45 27.78 -15.59
C PRO A 145 -3.12 27.28 -16.88
N TRP A 146 -2.80 26.06 -17.31
CA TRP A 146 -3.27 25.47 -18.57
C TRP A 146 -4.46 24.54 -18.37
N GLU A 147 -4.96 24.40 -17.14
CA GLU A 147 -6.09 23.53 -16.81
C GLU A 147 -7.35 23.88 -17.63
N PRO A 148 -7.78 25.15 -17.75
CA PRO A 148 -8.98 25.48 -18.52
C PRO A 148 -8.84 25.15 -20.00
N LEU A 149 -7.63 25.32 -20.55
CA LEU A 149 -7.31 24.98 -21.94
C LEU A 149 -7.38 23.46 -22.16
N VAL A 150 -6.76 22.67 -21.28
CA VAL A 150 -6.80 21.20 -21.35
C VAL A 150 -8.24 20.68 -21.27
N LEU A 151 -9.03 21.26 -20.36
CA LEU A 151 -10.40 20.83 -20.14
C LEU A 151 -11.34 21.27 -21.27
N SER A 152 -11.11 22.42 -21.91
CA SER A 152 -11.94 22.90 -23.02
C SER A 152 -11.64 22.19 -24.35
N THR A 153 -10.41 21.74 -24.57
CA THR A 153 -10.00 21.01 -25.79
C THR A 153 -10.08 19.49 -25.64
N ARG A 154 -10.58 18.97 -24.51
CA ARG A 154 -10.72 17.54 -24.25
C ARG A 154 -11.47 16.83 -25.39
N ARG A 155 -11.01 15.64 -25.77
CA ARG A 155 -11.63 14.81 -26.81
C ARG A 155 -12.18 13.53 -26.19
N LEU A 156 -13.33 13.07 -26.65
CA LEU A 156 -13.87 11.78 -26.22
C LEU A 156 -13.15 10.65 -26.97
N ASP A 157 -12.40 9.81 -26.25
CA ASP A 157 -11.87 8.58 -26.78
C ASP A 157 -12.97 7.51 -26.75
N ARG A 158 -13.50 7.17 -27.93
CA ARG A 158 -14.58 6.17 -28.09
C ARG A 158 -14.14 4.75 -27.71
N GLN A 159 -12.84 4.43 -27.79
CA GLN A 159 -12.35 3.10 -27.41
C GLN A 159 -12.28 2.95 -25.89
N ALA A 160 -11.85 4.02 -25.20
CA ALA A 160 -11.74 4.02 -23.74
C ALA A 160 -13.02 4.45 -23.02
N GLY A 161 -13.99 5.06 -23.72
CA GLY A 161 -15.21 5.61 -23.12
C GLY A 161 -14.93 6.79 -22.17
N MET A 162 -13.86 7.54 -22.40
CA MET A 162 -13.38 8.59 -21.49
C MET A 162 -12.87 9.81 -22.25
N TYR A 163 -12.98 10.99 -21.63
CA TYR A 163 -12.34 12.20 -22.14
C TYR A 163 -10.82 12.14 -21.95
N VAL A 164 -10.07 12.36 -23.01
CA VAL A 164 -8.60 12.41 -23.06
C VAL A 164 -8.13 13.81 -23.48
N VAL A 165 -6.87 14.12 -23.17
CA VAL A 165 -6.26 15.42 -23.50
C VAL A 165 -6.09 15.52 -25.02
N ASP A 166 -6.28 16.73 -25.55
CA ASP A 166 -5.93 17.03 -26.94
C ASP A 166 -4.44 16.72 -27.20
N PRO A 167 -4.09 15.97 -28.27
CA PRO A 167 -2.71 15.58 -28.53
C PRO A 167 -1.74 16.77 -28.64
N SER A 168 -2.18 17.91 -29.18
CA SER A 168 -1.34 19.10 -29.34
C SER A 168 -1.04 19.76 -27.99
N VAL A 169 -2.02 19.82 -27.10
CA VAL A 169 -1.84 20.32 -25.73
C VAL A 169 -0.98 19.34 -24.91
N GLU A 170 -1.23 18.03 -25.01
CA GLU A 170 -0.44 16.99 -24.34
C GLU A 170 1.03 17.08 -24.75
N PHE A 171 1.30 17.20 -26.06
CA PHE A 171 2.65 17.32 -26.59
C PHE A 171 3.37 18.56 -26.07
N LEU A 172 2.75 19.74 -26.15
CA LEU A 172 3.36 20.98 -25.69
C LEU A 172 3.67 20.92 -24.20
N PHE A 173 2.76 20.39 -23.38
CA PHE A 173 2.98 20.19 -21.96
C PHE A 173 4.16 19.26 -21.70
N LEU A 174 4.20 18.09 -22.35
CA LEU A 174 5.30 17.13 -22.20
C LEU A 174 6.63 17.72 -22.66
N LEU A 175 6.64 18.50 -23.74
CA LEU A 175 7.84 19.19 -24.23
C LEU A 175 8.35 20.20 -23.21
N VAL A 176 7.46 20.99 -22.59
CA VAL A 176 7.82 21.90 -21.49
C VAL A 176 8.35 21.13 -20.29
N GLN A 177 7.71 20.04 -19.89
CA GLN A 177 8.19 19.19 -18.79
C GLN A 177 9.61 18.69 -19.06
N VAL A 178 9.87 18.11 -20.24
CA VAL A 178 11.19 17.63 -20.65
C VAL A 178 12.21 18.77 -20.70
N ALA A 179 11.83 19.93 -21.23
CA ALA A 179 12.68 21.11 -21.30
C ALA A 179 13.11 21.61 -19.92
N LEU A 180 12.20 21.61 -18.94
CA LEU A 180 12.48 21.99 -17.56
C LEU A 180 13.35 20.93 -16.83
N ASP A 181 13.21 19.66 -17.20
CA ASP A 181 14.02 18.55 -16.68
C ASP A 181 15.44 18.46 -17.25
N LEU A 182 15.79 19.24 -18.30
CA LEU A 182 17.16 19.36 -18.85
C LEU A 182 18.12 20.09 -17.88
N ARG A 183 18.34 19.55 -16.68
CA ARG A 183 19.17 20.12 -15.63
C ARG A 183 20.66 20.02 -15.97
N LEU A 184 21.50 20.66 -15.14
CA LEU A 184 22.96 20.67 -15.32
C LEU A 184 23.53 19.26 -15.44
N GLY A 185 23.04 18.30 -14.63
CA GLY A 185 23.47 16.90 -14.71
C GLY A 185 23.22 16.26 -16.08
N SER A 186 22.08 16.54 -16.72
CA SER A 186 21.77 16.05 -18.07
C SER A 186 22.68 16.67 -19.13
N ARG A 187 23.07 17.95 -18.95
CA ARG A 187 24.05 18.62 -19.83
C ARG A 187 25.45 18.06 -19.70
N VAL A 188 25.89 17.80 -18.47
CA VAL A 188 27.20 17.17 -18.20
C VAL A 188 27.24 15.77 -18.81
N ARG A 189 26.21 14.95 -18.57
CA ARG A 189 26.08 13.62 -19.17
C ARG A 189 26.11 13.64 -20.70
N HIS A 190 25.39 14.57 -21.32
CA HIS A 190 25.42 14.72 -22.78
C HIS A 190 26.81 15.13 -23.29
N ARG A 191 27.52 16.02 -22.57
CA ARG A 191 28.91 16.40 -22.90
C ARG A 191 29.89 15.25 -22.73
N LEU A 192 29.64 14.34 -21.78
CA LEU A 192 30.39 13.10 -21.58
C LEU A 192 30.02 12.00 -22.60
N GLY A 193 29.32 12.33 -23.69
CA GLY A 193 29.03 11.41 -24.78
C GLY A 193 27.85 10.46 -24.54
N THR A 194 27.11 10.58 -23.43
CA THR A 194 25.92 9.73 -23.25
C THR A 194 24.78 10.20 -24.16
N PRO A 195 24.19 9.30 -24.98
CA PRO A 195 23.12 9.67 -25.90
C PRO A 195 21.88 10.11 -25.12
N TRP A 196 21.24 11.18 -25.59
CA TRP A 196 19.98 11.62 -25.01
C TRP A 196 18.83 10.78 -25.53
N CYS A 197 18.09 10.16 -24.60
CA CYS A 197 16.89 9.41 -24.91
C CYS A 197 15.66 10.28 -24.66
N CYS A 198 14.90 10.56 -25.72
CA CYS A 198 13.60 11.21 -25.60
C CYS A 198 12.65 10.34 -24.74
N PRO A 199 11.93 10.91 -23.76
CA PRO A 199 10.96 10.15 -22.97
C PRO A 199 9.93 9.42 -23.84
N ARG A 200 9.60 8.17 -23.49
CA ARG A 200 8.72 7.30 -24.30
C ARG A 200 7.39 7.98 -24.61
N ARG A 201 6.77 8.63 -23.62
CA ARG A 201 5.48 9.31 -23.78
C ARG A 201 5.54 10.48 -24.75
N LEU A 202 6.58 11.33 -24.66
CA LEU A 202 6.77 12.43 -25.62
C LEU A 202 6.94 11.88 -27.04
N ARG A 203 7.67 10.77 -27.22
CA ARG A 203 7.80 10.08 -28.51
C ARG A 203 6.48 9.52 -29.02
N GLU A 204 5.65 8.94 -28.15
CA GLU A 204 4.35 8.39 -28.54
C GLU A 204 3.40 9.48 -29.04
N VAL A 205 3.31 10.61 -28.32
CA VAL A 205 2.47 11.75 -28.74
C VAL A 205 3.06 12.41 -29.99
N HIS A 206 4.40 12.55 -30.08
CA HIS A 206 5.08 13.03 -31.29
C HIS A 206 4.70 12.23 -32.53
N ARG A 207 4.68 10.90 -32.44
CA ARG A 207 4.28 10.02 -33.56
C ARG A 207 2.84 10.28 -34.03
N ARG A 208 1.94 10.64 -33.12
CA ARG A 208 0.54 10.96 -33.44
C ARG A 208 0.38 12.32 -34.11
N LEU A 209 1.33 13.23 -33.89
CA LEU A 209 1.35 14.58 -34.44
C LEU A 209 2.24 14.72 -35.68
N ARG A 210 2.94 13.66 -36.11
CA ARG A 210 3.77 13.70 -37.32
C ARG A 210 2.89 14.09 -38.52
N GLY A 211 3.24 15.22 -39.14
CA GLY A 211 2.53 15.76 -40.31
C GLY A 211 1.55 16.89 -40.01
N ASP A 212 1.22 17.17 -38.75
CA ASP A 212 0.31 18.26 -38.37
C ASP A 212 0.89 19.13 -37.24
N ALA A 213 1.80 20.02 -37.61
CA ALA A 213 2.47 20.93 -36.67
C ALA A 213 1.66 22.21 -36.38
N GLY A 214 0.68 22.56 -37.23
CA GLY A 214 -0.05 23.83 -37.17
C GLY A 214 -0.71 24.08 -35.81
N PRO A 215 -1.56 23.15 -35.32
CA PRO A 215 -2.26 23.32 -34.04
C PRO A 215 -1.31 23.48 -32.85
N VAL A 216 -0.19 22.75 -32.84
CA VAL A 216 0.81 22.80 -31.76
C VAL A 216 1.60 24.11 -31.81
N ALA A 217 1.97 24.56 -33.01
CA ALA A 217 2.70 25.79 -33.23
C ALA A 217 1.85 27.00 -32.84
N ASP A 218 0.58 27.03 -33.22
CA ASP A 218 -0.34 28.10 -32.85
C ASP A 218 -0.56 28.14 -31.34
N LEU A 219 -0.68 26.98 -30.70
CA LEU A 219 -0.77 26.89 -29.25
C LEU A 219 0.50 27.41 -28.56
N SER A 220 1.68 27.00 -29.04
CA SER A 220 2.96 27.49 -28.55
C SER A 220 3.10 29.00 -28.74
N ARG A 221 2.64 29.53 -29.89
CA ARG A 221 2.68 30.98 -30.17
C ARG A 221 1.84 31.76 -29.16
N ARG A 222 0.62 31.27 -28.86
CA ARG A 222 -0.29 31.90 -27.89
C ARG A 222 0.23 31.83 -26.44
N LEU A 223 0.84 30.70 -26.05
CA LEU A 223 1.24 30.46 -24.65
C LEU A 223 2.68 30.86 -24.32
N LEU A 224 3.60 30.74 -25.28
CA LEU A 224 5.06 30.87 -25.08
C LEU A 224 5.72 31.87 -26.04
N GLY A 225 5.02 32.31 -27.09
CA GLY A 225 5.50 33.30 -28.06
C GLY A 225 6.00 32.70 -29.39
N ALA A 226 6.17 33.56 -30.40
CA ALA A 226 6.49 33.15 -31.78
C ALA A 226 7.80 32.35 -31.90
N ALA A 227 8.88 32.81 -31.26
CA ALA A 227 10.17 32.10 -31.31
C ALA A 227 10.10 30.67 -30.71
N ALA A 228 9.23 30.45 -29.73
CA ALA A 228 9.00 29.11 -29.18
C ALA A 228 8.13 28.27 -30.13
N ALA A 229 7.21 28.88 -30.88
CA ALA A 229 6.38 28.21 -31.86
C ALA A 229 7.18 27.66 -33.04
N ASP A 230 8.12 28.44 -33.58
CA ASP A 230 8.95 28.03 -34.71
C ASP A 230 9.79 26.79 -34.34
N LEU A 231 10.39 26.81 -33.14
CA LEU A 231 11.13 25.67 -32.61
C LEU A 231 10.24 24.45 -32.35
N VAL A 232 8.98 24.65 -31.96
CA VAL A 232 8.02 23.56 -31.79
C VAL A 232 7.68 22.94 -33.14
N SER A 233 7.42 23.74 -34.17
CA SER A 233 7.21 23.26 -35.55
C SER A 233 8.39 22.43 -36.02
N ASP A 234 9.61 22.91 -35.81
CA ASP A 234 10.84 22.20 -36.17
C ASP A 234 11.04 20.88 -35.39
N ILE A 235 10.54 20.81 -34.16
CA ILE A 235 10.59 19.60 -33.32
C ILE A 235 9.50 18.61 -33.72
N VAL A 236 8.34 19.06 -34.19
CA VAL A 236 7.25 18.18 -34.67
C VAL A 236 7.60 17.62 -36.05
N ALA A 237 8.12 18.46 -36.95
CA ALA A 237 8.52 18.05 -38.30
C ALA A 237 9.72 17.09 -38.29
N ALA A 238 10.69 17.34 -37.41
CA ALA A 238 11.81 16.41 -37.18
C ALA A 238 11.55 15.54 -35.94
N GLU A 239 12.58 14.86 -35.43
CA GLU A 239 12.52 14.24 -34.10
C GLU A 239 12.98 15.20 -33.00
N PRO A 240 12.44 15.08 -31.77
CA PRO A 240 12.97 15.78 -30.61
C PRO A 240 14.45 15.44 -30.43
N SER A 241 15.29 16.44 -30.25
CA SER A 241 16.72 16.27 -29.96
C SER A 241 17.14 17.13 -28.77
N PHE A 242 18.22 16.75 -28.09
CA PHE A 242 18.71 17.48 -26.92
C PHE A 242 18.98 18.96 -27.23
N THR A 243 19.54 19.26 -28.40
CA THR A 243 19.84 20.62 -28.86
C THR A 243 18.58 21.43 -29.13
N LYS A 244 17.60 20.83 -29.85
CA LYS A 244 16.32 21.49 -30.15
C LYS A 244 15.50 21.76 -28.89
N VAL A 245 15.37 20.79 -27.99
CA VAL A 245 14.67 20.97 -26.71
C VAL A 245 15.40 22.00 -25.83
N GLY A 246 16.74 22.02 -25.87
CA GLY A 246 17.55 23.03 -25.20
C GLY A 246 17.36 24.45 -25.76
N ALA A 247 17.19 24.60 -27.08
CA ALA A 247 16.84 25.85 -27.72
C ALA A 247 15.42 26.29 -27.33
N PHE A 248 14.43 25.40 -27.43
CA PHE A 248 13.06 25.65 -27.02
C PHE A 248 12.97 26.14 -25.57
N ARG A 249 13.71 25.48 -24.66
CA ARG A 249 13.79 25.90 -23.26
C ARG A 249 14.26 27.35 -23.11
N ARG A 250 15.26 27.79 -23.88
CA ARG A 250 15.78 29.17 -23.77
C ARG A 250 14.72 30.19 -24.15
N CYS A 251 13.93 29.91 -25.18
CA CYS A 251 12.81 30.76 -25.62
C CYS A 251 11.63 30.71 -24.65
N ALA A 252 11.27 29.53 -24.12
CA ALA A 252 10.13 29.36 -23.22
C ALA A 252 10.41 29.79 -21.77
N ALA A 253 11.67 29.76 -21.32
CA ALA A 253 12.03 30.01 -19.93
C ALA A 253 11.58 31.37 -19.36
N PRO A 254 11.67 32.51 -20.09
CA PRO A 254 11.18 33.81 -19.58
C PRO A 254 9.71 33.76 -19.17
N VAL A 255 8.86 33.19 -20.02
CA VAL A 255 7.43 33.03 -19.75
C VAL A 255 7.20 32.04 -18.61
N LEU A 256 7.84 30.87 -18.66
CA LEU A 256 7.70 29.82 -17.65
C LEU A 256 8.19 30.22 -16.26
N ASN A 257 9.16 31.14 -16.17
CA ASN A 257 9.67 31.63 -14.88
C ASN A 257 8.60 32.38 -14.07
N GLY A 258 7.59 32.96 -14.73
CA GLY A 258 6.43 33.59 -14.07
C GLY A 258 5.55 32.61 -13.30
N TYR A 259 5.60 31.33 -13.67
CA TYR A 259 4.80 30.26 -13.08
C TYR A 259 5.53 29.44 -12.00
N ARG A 260 6.68 29.92 -11.51
CA ARG A 260 7.47 29.20 -10.49
C ARG A 260 6.84 29.33 -9.11
N LEU A 261 6.66 28.19 -8.44
CA LEU A 261 6.19 28.12 -7.05
C LEU A 261 7.24 28.63 -6.05
N TYR A 262 8.52 28.55 -6.42
CA TYR A 262 9.64 28.86 -5.54
C TYR A 262 10.72 29.68 -6.24
N ARG A 263 11.36 30.59 -5.50
CA ARG A 263 12.62 31.24 -5.92
C ARG A 263 13.70 30.18 -6.19
N ARG A 264 14.67 30.48 -7.07
CA ARG A 264 15.70 29.51 -7.52
C ARG A 264 16.48 28.89 -6.35
N GLY A 265 16.92 29.71 -5.40
CA GLY A 265 17.61 29.24 -4.19
C GLY A 265 16.71 28.41 -3.28
N GLY A 266 15.46 28.87 -3.06
CA GLY A 266 14.48 28.16 -2.24
C GLY A 266 14.11 26.78 -2.79
N ALA A 267 13.97 26.64 -4.11
CA ALA A 267 13.73 25.35 -4.77
C ALA A 267 14.90 24.37 -4.54
N ARG A 268 16.15 24.85 -4.70
CA ARG A 268 17.35 24.04 -4.44
C ARG A 268 17.39 23.59 -2.99
N TRP A 269 17.24 24.50 -2.03
CA TRP A 269 17.22 24.16 -0.61
C TRP A 269 16.17 23.10 -0.25
N ARG A 270 14.92 23.29 -0.68
CA ARG A 270 13.83 22.33 -0.41
C ARG A 270 14.12 20.95 -1.00
N ARG A 271 14.70 20.92 -2.20
CA ARG A 271 15.11 19.67 -2.83
C ARG A 271 16.21 18.98 -2.03
N TRP A 272 17.29 19.68 -1.70
CA TRP A 272 18.37 19.13 -0.86
C TRP A 272 17.84 18.62 0.48
N TRP A 273 16.95 19.37 1.13
CA TRP A 273 16.30 18.95 2.36
C TRP A 273 15.46 17.67 2.19
N ARG A 274 14.69 17.57 1.10
CA ARG A 274 13.91 16.36 0.78
C ARG A 274 14.83 15.18 0.46
N GLU A 275 15.95 15.39 -0.23
CA GLU A 275 16.96 14.36 -0.50
C GLU A 275 17.60 13.84 0.79
N LEU A 276 18.01 14.75 1.68
CA LEU A 276 18.52 14.39 3.00
C LEU A 276 17.49 13.62 3.82
N SER A 277 16.21 14.03 3.75
CA SER A 277 15.11 13.35 4.47
C SER A 277 14.90 11.92 3.95
N VAL A 278 14.94 11.72 2.63
CA VAL A 278 14.84 10.39 2.00
C VAL A 278 16.06 9.54 2.34
N ALA A 279 17.27 10.09 2.26
CA ALA A 279 18.50 9.39 2.62
C ALA A 279 18.56 9.00 4.11
N ALA A 280 18.24 9.92 5.02
CA ALA A 280 18.17 9.65 6.45
C ALA A 280 17.13 8.55 6.76
N ARG A 281 16.00 8.56 6.04
CA ARG A 281 14.99 7.52 6.14
C ARG A 281 15.51 6.17 5.64
N ALA A 282 16.13 6.11 4.47
CA ALA A 282 16.72 4.89 3.94
C ALA A 282 17.78 4.31 4.89
N LEU A 283 18.62 5.17 5.46
CA LEU A 283 19.62 4.79 6.47
C LEU A 283 18.95 4.22 7.73
N SER A 284 17.91 4.91 8.25
CA SER A 284 17.15 4.43 9.42
C SER A 284 16.43 3.09 9.15
N GLN A 285 16.01 2.84 7.91
CA GLN A 285 15.36 1.59 7.50
C GLN A 285 16.38 0.45 7.36
N GLY A 286 17.57 0.73 6.81
CA GLY A 286 18.67 -0.21 6.73
C GLY A 286 19.14 -0.67 8.12
N LEU A 287 19.25 0.26 9.06
CA LEU A 287 19.55 -0.01 10.47
C LEU A 287 18.42 -0.83 11.15
N ALA A 288 17.17 -0.57 10.81
CA ALA A 288 16.01 -1.26 11.39
C ALA A 288 15.69 -2.64 10.77
N ARG A 289 16.46 -3.12 9.78
CA ARG A 289 16.26 -4.39 9.04
C ARG A 289 14.79 -4.66 8.65
N SER A 290 14.03 -3.60 8.37
CA SER A 290 12.63 -3.69 8.01
C SER A 290 12.41 -2.78 6.79
N PRO A 291 12.28 -3.34 5.58
CA PRO A 291 11.89 -2.55 4.42
C PRO A 291 10.48 -2.03 4.69
N ARG A 292 10.37 -0.73 4.99
CA ARG A 292 9.08 -0.07 5.14
C ARG A 292 8.75 0.52 3.76
N PRO A 293 7.88 -0.12 2.96
CA PRO A 293 7.52 0.42 1.66
C PRO A 293 6.97 1.84 1.83
N ASP A 294 7.23 2.68 0.83
CA ASP A 294 6.58 3.97 0.71
C ASP A 294 5.09 3.73 0.45
N GLY A 295 4.32 3.81 1.52
CA GLY A 295 2.87 3.62 1.52
C GLY A 295 2.14 4.93 1.81
N ARG A 296 0.82 4.91 1.56
CA ARG A 296 -0.07 6.04 1.89
C ARG A 296 -0.70 5.83 3.27
N MET A 297 -1.14 6.90 3.90
CA MET A 297 -1.77 6.92 5.21
C MET A 297 -3.20 7.40 5.08
N VAL A 298 -4.03 7.01 6.03
CA VAL A 298 -5.41 7.48 6.14
C VAL A 298 -5.40 8.79 6.92
N PRO A 299 -5.90 9.91 6.35
CA PRO A 299 -5.80 11.23 6.97
C PRO A 299 -6.69 11.40 8.21
N THR A 300 -7.76 10.62 8.34
CA THR A 300 -8.69 10.65 9.49
C THR A 300 -8.18 9.90 10.72
N GLY A 301 -7.09 9.16 10.59
CA GLY A 301 -6.58 8.24 11.61
C GLY A 301 -6.46 6.83 11.06
N GLY A 302 -5.46 6.10 11.54
CA GLY A 302 -5.21 4.73 11.12
C GLY A 302 -6.18 3.76 11.79
N VAL A 303 -6.14 2.51 11.35
CA VAL A 303 -7.00 1.43 11.86
C VAL A 303 -6.15 0.29 12.39
N ALA A 304 -6.44 -0.19 13.59
CA ALA A 304 -5.85 -1.38 14.17
C ALA A 304 -6.79 -2.59 14.02
N ILE A 305 -6.29 -3.64 13.38
CA ILE A 305 -7.04 -4.84 13.02
C ILE A 305 -6.39 -6.02 13.72
N ALA A 306 -7.12 -6.78 14.54
CA ALA A 306 -6.60 -7.96 15.21
C ALA A 306 -7.22 -9.25 14.68
N PHE A 307 -6.37 -10.22 14.35
CA PHE A 307 -6.77 -11.56 13.97
C PHE A 307 -6.68 -12.51 15.16
N LEU A 308 -7.82 -13.10 15.52
CA LEU A 308 -7.95 -14.11 16.57
C LEU A 308 -8.41 -15.42 15.95
N GLY A 309 -7.87 -16.53 16.44
CA GLY A 309 -8.20 -17.86 15.92
C GLY A 309 -7.39 -18.93 16.62
N SER A 310 -7.93 -20.14 16.70
CA SER A 310 -7.22 -21.32 17.18
C SER A 310 -6.09 -21.69 16.22
N ASP A 311 -5.15 -22.53 16.67
CA ASP A 311 -4.11 -23.05 15.79
C ASP A 311 -4.76 -23.97 14.74
N GLY A 312 -4.32 -23.91 13.48
CA GLY A 312 -4.97 -24.63 12.37
C GLY A 312 -6.11 -23.86 11.66
N SER A 313 -6.54 -22.70 12.19
CA SER A 313 -7.57 -21.85 11.56
C SER A 313 -7.14 -21.13 10.26
N GLY A 314 -5.89 -21.27 9.82
CA GLY A 314 -5.38 -20.55 8.64
C GLY A 314 -5.02 -19.07 8.89
N LYS A 315 -5.09 -18.60 10.14
CA LYS A 315 -4.76 -17.23 10.54
C LYS A 315 -3.45 -16.70 9.97
N SER A 316 -2.36 -17.46 10.09
CA SER A 316 -1.03 -17.01 9.62
C SER A 316 -1.00 -16.79 8.10
N THR A 317 -1.75 -17.60 7.35
CA THR A 317 -1.90 -17.47 5.90
C THR A 317 -2.68 -16.20 5.56
N LEU A 318 -3.86 -16.03 6.17
CA LEU A 318 -4.73 -14.87 5.98
C LEU A 318 -4.05 -13.56 6.40
N LEU A 319 -3.32 -13.57 7.51
CA LEU A 319 -2.56 -12.42 8.01
C LEU A 319 -1.49 -11.99 6.99
N ARG A 320 -0.73 -12.95 6.44
CA ARG A 320 0.30 -12.67 5.43
C ARG A 320 -0.31 -12.11 4.16
N GLU A 321 -1.38 -12.73 3.66
CA GLU A 321 -2.09 -12.28 2.46
C GLU A 321 -2.68 -10.88 2.65
N THR A 322 -3.36 -10.64 3.78
CA THR A 322 -3.95 -9.33 4.12
C THR A 322 -2.87 -8.26 4.26
N THR A 323 -1.75 -8.58 4.91
CA THR A 323 -0.63 -7.63 5.07
C THR A 323 0.00 -7.29 3.72
N ALA A 324 0.15 -8.26 2.82
CA ALA A 324 0.68 -8.04 1.47
C ALA A 324 -0.29 -7.23 0.59
N TRP A 325 -1.58 -7.53 0.68
CA TRP A 325 -2.63 -6.79 -0.01
C TRP A 325 -2.68 -5.32 0.43
N LEU A 326 -2.69 -5.06 1.74
CA LEU A 326 -2.69 -3.70 2.28
C LEU A 326 -1.38 -2.96 1.99
N SER A 327 -0.23 -3.61 2.18
CA SER A 327 1.09 -2.97 2.00
C SER A 327 1.35 -2.49 0.57
N GLY A 328 0.66 -3.07 -0.43
CA GLY A 328 0.71 -2.63 -1.82
C GLY A 328 0.13 -1.23 -2.06
N SER A 329 -0.77 -0.74 -1.19
CA SER A 329 -1.45 0.56 -1.38
C SER A 329 -1.34 1.50 -0.18
N LEU A 330 -1.33 0.93 1.03
CA LEU A 330 -1.35 1.61 2.32
C LEU A 330 -0.15 1.22 3.16
N ARG A 331 0.29 2.16 4.00
CA ARG A 331 1.36 1.91 4.94
C ARG A 331 0.85 1.02 6.07
N THR A 332 1.31 -0.22 6.06
CA THR A 332 0.86 -1.28 6.96
C THR A 332 1.94 -1.68 7.95
N VAL A 333 1.59 -1.86 9.22
CA VAL A 333 2.49 -2.25 10.32
C VAL A 333 2.02 -3.58 10.91
N PRO A 334 2.70 -4.70 10.62
CA PRO A 334 2.39 -5.98 11.26
C PRO A 334 2.94 -6.01 12.70
N ILE A 335 2.12 -6.45 13.66
CA ILE A 335 2.51 -6.63 15.06
C ILE A 335 2.09 -8.02 15.54
N TYR A 336 3.01 -8.76 16.15
CA TYR A 336 2.73 -10.07 16.75
C TYR A 336 2.64 -9.95 18.28
N PHE A 337 1.46 -10.19 18.86
CA PHE A 337 1.24 -10.15 20.32
C PHE A 337 1.35 -11.52 21.01
N GLY A 338 1.49 -12.59 20.23
CA GLY A 338 1.63 -13.93 20.78
C GLY A 338 2.91 -14.15 21.58
N SER A 339 2.88 -15.17 22.43
CA SER A 339 4.02 -15.65 23.24
C SER A 339 4.92 -16.65 22.49
N GLY A 340 4.55 -17.01 21.25
CA GLY A 340 5.14 -18.07 20.42
C GLY A 340 6.48 -17.73 19.74
N VAL A 341 6.86 -18.53 18.74
CA VAL A 341 8.11 -18.42 17.95
C VAL A 341 8.11 -17.24 16.95
N GLY A 342 7.28 -16.22 17.19
CA GLY A 342 7.24 -15.01 16.36
C GLY A 342 8.46 -14.09 16.55
N PRO A 343 8.54 -12.98 15.80
CA PRO A 343 9.62 -11.99 15.92
C PRO A 343 9.75 -11.55 17.39
N SER A 344 10.91 -11.84 17.96
CA SER A 344 11.23 -11.62 19.37
C SER A 344 12.05 -10.34 19.53
N SER A 345 11.87 -9.65 20.65
CA SER A 345 12.83 -8.63 21.05
C SER A 345 14.18 -9.29 21.38
N LEU A 346 15.25 -8.50 21.35
CA LEU A 346 16.60 -8.94 21.75
C LEU A 346 16.62 -9.55 23.16
N LEU A 347 15.69 -9.16 24.04
CA LEU A 347 15.55 -9.70 25.40
C LEU A 347 14.97 -11.13 25.42
N ARG A 348 14.10 -11.46 24.47
CA ARG A 348 13.46 -12.79 24.38
C ARG A 348 14.22 -13.77 23.50
N TRP A 349 15.06 -13.28 22.58
CA TRP A 349 15.91 -14.12 21.74
C TRP A 349 16.80 -15.10 22.53
N PRO A 350 17.58 -14.70 23.56
CA PRO A 350 18.38 -15.65 24.34
C PRO A 350 17.50 -16.64 25.12
N LEU A 351 16.34 -16.20 25.63
CA LEU A 351 15.38 -17.07 26.33
C LEU A 351 14.78 -18.13 25.38
N LEU A 352 14.49 -17.76 24.13
CA LEU A 352 14.02 -18.68 23.10
C LEU A 352 15.08 -19.71 22.70
N GLN A 353 16.34 -19.29 22.60
CA GLN A 353 17.45 -20.19 22.29
C GLN A 353 17.68 -21.15 23.46
N ALA A 354 17.66 -20.67 24.70
CA ALA A 354 17.73 -21.51 25.89
C ALA A 354 16.55 -22.50 25.95
N GLU A 355 15.31 -22.06 25.70
CA GLU A 355 14.14 -22.94 25.64
C GLU A 355 14.28 -24.01 24.54
N ARG A 356 14.77 -23.65 23.35
CA ARG A 356 15.00 -24.61 22.24
C ARG A 356 16.05 -25.65 22.57
N LEU A 357 17.16 -25.24 23.20
CA LEU A 357 18.26 -26.13 23.59
C LEU A 357 17.85 -27.06 24.73
N LEU A 358 17.06 -26.54 25.68
CA LEU A 358 16.60 -27.28 26.86
C LEU A 358 15.30 -28.06 26.62
N ARG A 359 14.63 -27.89 25.47
CA ARG A 359 13.34 -28.53 25.13
C ARG A 359 13.38 -30.07 25.19
N LYS A 360 14.56 -30.67 24.97
CA LYS A 360 14.77 -32.12 25.07
C LYS A 360 14.89 -32.63 26.52
N ARG A 361 15.14 -31.74 27.50
CA ARG A 361 15.37 -32.08 28.92
C ARG A 361 14.34 -31.49 29.88
N ILE A 362 13.60 -30.45 29.47
CA ILE A 362 12.63 -29.73 30.31
C ILE A 362 11.36 -29.44 29.50
N PRO A 363 10.16 -29.79 29.99
CA PRO A 363 8.90 -29.45 29.31
C PRO A 363 8.71 -27.93 29.19
N SER A 364 8.11 -27.46 28.09
CA SER A 364 7.99 -26.02 27.79
C SER A 364 7.32 -25.25 28.93
N VAL A 365 7.92 -24.12 29.29
CA VAL A 365 7.38 -23.16 30.29
C VAL A 365 5.99 -22.64 29.88
N ARG A 366 5.62 -22.79 28.59
CA ARG A 366 4.37 -22.35 27.98
C ARG A 366 3.20 -23.32 28.14
N GLU A 367 3.47 -24.62 28.28
CA GLU A 367 2.46 -25.67 28.07
C GLU A 367 1.95 -26.28 29.37
N ARG A 368 2.56 -26.00 30.52
CA ARG A 368 2.00 -26.43 31.81
C ARG A 368 1.06 -25.35 32.35
N PRO A 369 -0.29 -25.56 32.30
CA PRO A 369 -1.17 -24.83 33.20
C PRO A 369 -0.67 -25.06 34.63
N TRP A 370 -0.69 -24.02 35.43
CA TRP A 370 -0.27 -24.07 36.82
C TRP A 370 -1.26 -24.98 37.57
N ARG A 371 -0.99 -26.29 37.61
CA ARG A 371 -1.70 -27.23 38.48
C ARG A 371 -1.31 -26.89 39.92
N ARG A 372 -2.19 -26.12 40.57
CA ARG A 372 -2.32 -25.79 42.00
C ARG A 372 -1.01 -25.37 42.70
N VAL A 373 -1.09 -24.23 43.42
CA VAL A 373 -0.11 -23.89 44.46
C VAL A 373 0.00 -25.13 45.33
N PRO A 374 1.20 -25.66 45.63
CA PRO A 374 1.28 -26.68 46.64
C PRO A 374 0.61 -26.14 47.89
N GLY A 375 -0.35 -26.89 48.43
CA GLY A 375 -0.88 -26.58 49.76
C GLY A 375 0.28 -26.50 50.78
N PRO A 376 0.02 -25.97 51.98
CA PRO A 376 1.04 -25.82 53.03
C PRO A 376 1.86 -27.10 53.29
N THR A 377 1.33 -28.27 52.91
CA THR A 377 1.84 -29.63 53.10
C THR A 377 2.89 -30.12 52.09
N ALA A 378 3.30 -29.35 51.07
CA ALA A 378 4.31 -29.83 50.13
C ALA A 378 5.72 -29.88 50.73
N SER A 379 6.44 -30.98 50.47
CA SER A 379 7.79 -31.21 51.00
C SER A 379 8.78 -30.11 50.57
N LEU A 380 9.76 -29.78 51.43
CA LEU A 380 10.84 -28.82 51.12
C LEU A 380 11.61 -29.20 49.84
N ARG A 381 11.76 -30.51 49.60
CA ARG A 381 12.41 -31.06 48.39
C ARG A 381 11.62 -30.74 47.12
N ASP A 382 10.29 -30.78 47.17
CA ASP A 382 9.41 -30.41 46.05
C ASP A 382 9.42 -28.90 45.77
N ARG A 383 9.59 -28.06 46.79
CA ARG A 383 9.70 -26.61 46.63
C ARG A 383 11.04 -26.24 45.97
N LEU A 384 12.15 -26.82 46.45
CA LEU A 384 13.49 -26.61 45.88
C LEU A 384 13.59 -27.10 44.43
N ARG A 385 12.97 -28.25 44.11
CA ARG A 385 12.91 -28.75 42.72
C ARG A 385 12.11 -27.83 41.77
N ARG A 386 11.12 -27.09 42.28
CA ARG A 386 10.27 -26.19 41.47
C ARG A 386 10.79 -24.75 41.40
N ALA A 387 11.64 -24.32 42.33
CA ALA A 387 12.20 -22.96 42.40
C ALA A 387 12.84 -22.47 41.08
N PRO A 388 13.71 -23.21 40.37
CA PRO A 388 14.31 -22.72 39.12
C PRO A 388 13.25 -22.53 38.01
N TRP A 389 12.21 -23.35 38.00
CA TRP A 389 11.12 -23.23 37.03
C TRP A 389 10.24 -22.00 37.31
N VAL A 390 9.97 -21.71 38.59
CA VAL A 390 9.27 -20.49 39.00
C VAL A 390 10.08 -19.25 38.58
N ALA A 391 11.39 -19.24 38.83
CA ALA A 391 12.26 -18.14 38.40
C ALA A 391 12.25 -17.94 36.88
N ALA A 392 12.35 -19.03 36.10
CA ALA A 392 12.26 -18.98 34.65
C ALA A 392 10.91 -18.43 34.15
N ARG A 393 9.80 -18.84 34.78
CA ARG A 393 8.46 -18.32 34.46
C ARG A 393 8.36 -16.82 34.75
N VAL A 394 8.93 -16.33 35.85
CA VAL A 394 8.94 -14.89 36.18
C VAL A 394 9.73 -14.10 35.15
N ILE A 395 10.95 -14.53 34.83
CA ILE A 395 11.80 -13.87 33.83
C ILE A 395 11.06 -13.81 32.48
N TRP A 396 10.42 -14.92 32.09
CA TRP A 396 9.62 -14.99 30.87
C TRP A 396 8.42 -14.05 30.89
N ALA A 397 7.64 -14.07 31.96
CA ALA A 397 6.46 -13.21 32.14
C ALA A 397 6.84 -11.73 32.10
N VAL A 398 7.94 -11.36 32.77
CA VAL A 398 8.46 -9.99 32.80
C VAL A 398 8.91 -9.54 31.41
N ALA A 399 9.69 -10.36 30.71
CA ALA A 399 10.12 -10.08 29.33
C ALA A 399 8.92 -9.93 28.38
N LEU A 400 7.93 -10.81 28.49
CA LEU A 400 6.72 -10.78 27.67
C LEU A 400 5.87 -9.53 27.94
N ALA A 401 5.70 -9.16 29.22
CA ALA A 401 4.99 -7.94 29.60
C ALA A 401 5.68 -6.67 29.07
N TYR A 402 7.02 -6.61 29.15
CA TYR A 402 7.79 -5.51 28.59
C TYR A 402 7.64 -5.40 27.06
N GLU A 403 7.73 -6.53 26.34
CA GLU A 403 7.48 -6.57 24.89
C GLU A 403 6.08 -6.09 24.54
N ARG A 404 5.06 -6.56 25.27
CA ARG A 404 3.65 -6.18 25.04
C ARG A 404 3.45 -4.69 25.24
N ARG A 405 4.07 -4.10 26.27
CA ARG A 405 4.04 -2.65 26.49
C ARG A 405 4.62 -1.89 25.30
N GLY A 406 5.79 -2.28 24.80
CA GLY A 406 6.40 -1.65 23.63
C GLY A 406 5.56 -1.80 22.35
N LYS A 407 4.96 -2.98 22.15
CA LYS A 407 4.06 -3.27 21.02
C LYS A 407 2.76 -2.46 21.08
N LEU A 408 2.16 -2.29 22.26
CA LEU A 408 1.00 -1.42 22.46
C LEU A 408 1.33 0.04 22.15
N HIS A 409 2.44 0.57 22.63
CA HIS A 409 2.89 1.92 22.25
C HIS A 409 3.09 2.06 20.73
N THR A 410 3.65 1.03 20.09
CA THR A 410 3.87 1.02 18.65
C THR A 410 2.55 1.02 17.89
N LEU A 411 1.59 0.21 18.32
CA LEU A 411 0.22 0.19 17.80
C LEU A 411 -0.43 1.56 17.92
N THR A 412 -0.46 2.16 19.11
CA THR A 412 -1.06 3.48 19.34
C THR A 412 -0.41 4.55 18.47
N ARG A 413 0.93 4.58 18.40
CA ARG A 413 1.65 5.56 17.58
C ARG A 413 1.39 5.36 16.09
N ALA A 414 1.34 4.12 15.61
CA ALA A 414 1.07 3.83 14.21
C ALA A 414 -0.36 4.21 13.83
N ARG A 415 -1.34 3.79 14.65
CA ARG A 415 -2.76 4.14 14.47
C ARG A 415 -2.94 5.67 14.45
N ASN A 416 -2.42 6.38 15.44
CA ASN A 416 -2.56 7.84 15.54
C ASN A 416 -1.86 8.62 14.41
N ARG A 417 -0.93 7.98 13.68
CA ARG A 417 -0.26 8.58 12.51
C ARG A 417 -0.96 8.29 11.18
N GLY A 418 -2.10 7.60 11.18
CA GLY A 418 -2.80 7.25 9.93
C GLY A 418 -2.37 5.91 9.32
N LEU A 419 -1.62 5.06 10.03
CA LEU A 419 -1.15 3.77 9.50
C LEU A 419 -2.13 2.64 9.84
N VAL A 420 -2.20 1.65 8.95
CA VAL A 420 -2.98 0.43 9.20
C VAL A 420 -2.11 -0.53 10.01
N VAL A 421 -2.59 -0.96 11.17
CA VAL A 421 -1.89 -1.92 12.03
C VAL A 421 -2.58 -3.26 11.93
N VAL A 422 -1.83 -4.30 11.58
CA VAL A 422 -2.36 -5.68 11.47
C VAL A 422 -1.73 -6.50 12.58
N CYS A 423 -2.56 -6.99 13.50
CA CYS A 423 -2.15 -7.70 14.69
C CYS A 423 -2.44 -9.20 14.56
N ASP A 424 -1.43 -10.01 14.82
CA ASP A 424 -1.60 -11.44 15.09
C ASP A 424 -1.73 -11.64 16.59
N ARG A 425 -2.93 -12.08 17.01
CA ARG A 425 -3.38 -12.14 18.41
C ARG A 425 -3.51 -10.75 19.04
N TYR A 426 -4.16 -10.72 20.19
CA TYR A 426 -4.29 -9.50 20.99
C TYR A 426 -4.19 -9.82 22.49
N PRO A 427 -3.51 -8.99 23.32
CA PRO A 427 -3.45 -9.20 24.75
C PRO A 427 -4.86 -9.17 25.35
N GLN A 428 -5.13 -10.08 26.30
CA GLN A 428 -6.43 -10.20 26.94
C GLN A 428 -6.27 -10.50 28.43
N ASN A 429 -7.25 -10.15 29.26
CA ASN A 429 -7.21 -10.34 30.72
C ASN A 429 -8.41 -11.16 31.25
N GLN A 430 -9.23 -11.70 30.36
CA GLN A 430 -10.44 -12.49 30.67
C GLN A 430 -10.12 -13.95 31.01
N PHE A 431 -9.10 -14.52 30.36
CA PHE A 431 -8.61 -15.88 30.59
C PHE A 431 -7.16 -15.84 31.07
N PRO A 432 -6.91 -15.77 32.40
CA PRO A 432 -5.57 -15.83 32.96
C PRO A 432 -4.86 -17.15 32.64
N ASP A 433 -3.53 -17.13 32.57
CA ASP A 433 -2.69 -18.30 32.31
C ASP A 433 -3.02 -19.06 31.00
N PHE A 434 -3.80 -18.45 30.11
CA PHE A 434 -4.29 -19.08 28.89
C PHE A 434 -4.10 -18.19 27.67
N ASN A 435 -3.60 -18.77 26.57
CA ASN A 435 -3.31 -18.10 25.30
C ASN A 435 -2.48 -16.82 25.48
N ASP A 436 -3.15 -15.68 25.39
CA ASP A 436 -2.58 -14.34 25.39
C ASP A 436 -2.87 -13.58 26.70
N GLY A 437 -3.14 -14.32 27.79
CA GLY A 437 -3.41 -13.82 29.13
C GLY A 437 -2.17 -13.69 30.03
N PRO A 438 -2.26 -12.96 31.16
CA PRO A 438 -1.17 -12.81 32.13
C PRO A 438 -0.85 -14.15 32.79
N MET A 439 0.44 -14.43 32.97
CA MET A 439 1.00 -15.69 33.48
C MET A 439 1.18 -15.75 35.00
N LEU A 440 1.13 -14.60 35.68
CA LEU A 440 1.33 -14.48 37.12
C LEU A 440 0.06 -13.97 37.84
N ARG A 441 -1.12 -14.01 37.18
CA ARG A 441 -2.37 -13.49 37.76
C ARG A 441 -2.71 -14.13 39.11
N SER A 442 -2.41 -15.42 39.27
CA SER A 442 -2.61 -16.20 40.49
C SER A 442 -1.80 -15.70 41.68
N TRP A 443 -0.76 -14.87 41.47
CA TRP A 443 0.07 -14.34 42.55
C TRP A 443 -0.46 -13.04 43.15
N ARG A 444 -1.57 -12.50 42.65
CA ARG A 444 -2.21 -11.33 43.28
C ARG A 444 -2.69 -11.60 44.69
N ASP A 445 -3.07 -12.83 44.98
CA ASP A 445 -3.57 -13.24 46.30
C ASP A 445 -2.47 -13.90 47.15
N HIS A 446 -1.20 -13.82 46.72
CA HIS A 446 -0.09 -14.44 47.43
C HIS A 446 0.25 -13.65 48.72
N PRO A 447 0.63 -14.30 49.84
CA PRO A 447 0.95 -13.62 51.11
C PRO A 447 2.12 -12.63 51.02
N TRP A 448 3.09 -12.88 50.13
CA TRP A 448 4.26 -12.02 49.95
C TRP A 448 4.02 -10.82 49.02
N ARG A 449 4.29 -9.61 49.52
CA ARG A 449 4.10 -8.33 48.80
C ARG A 449 4.85 -8.25 47.47
N LEU A 450 6.06 -8.82 47.40
CA LEU A 450 6.89 -8.79 46.20
C LEU A 450 6.24 -9.56 45.04
N LEU A 451 5.68 -10.74 45.32
CA LEU A 451 5.01 -11.57 44.31
C LEU A 451 3.69 -10.93 43.84
N ARG A 452 2.96 -10.24 44.74
CA ARG A 452 1.81 -9.42 44.38
C ARG A 452 2.21 -8.27 43.45
N GLY A 453 3.26 -7.52 43.79
CA GLY A 453 3.78 -6.42 42.98
C GLY A 453 4.21 -6.87 41.58
N LEU A 454 4.87 -8.04 41.46
CA LEU A 454 5.23 -8.61 40.16
C LEU A 454 3.99 -8.96 39.31
N ALA A 455 2.95 -9.55 39.91
CA ALA A 455 1.70 -9.86 39.21
C ALA A 455 0.92 -8.61 38.78
N GLU A 456 0.97 -7.54 39.58
CA GLU A 456 0.37 -6.25 39.24
C GLU A 456 1.09 -5.57 38.08
N TRP A 457 2.43 -5.60 38.12
CA TRP A 457 3.30 -5.07 37.08
C TRP A 457 3.14 -5.84 35.76
N GLU A 458 3.17 -7.18 35.81
CA GLU A 458 2.95 -8.02 34.63
C GLU A 458 1.57 -7.74 34.03
N GLY A 459 0.54 -7.61 34.87
CA GLY A 459 -0.82 -7.32 34.41
C GLY A 459 -1.03 -5.90 33.87
N ALA A 460 -0.10 -4.96 34.08
CA ALA A 460 -0.26 -3.57 33.66
C ALA A 460 -0.45 -3.39 32.14
N PRO A 461 0.39 -3.96 31.25
CA PRO A 461 0.17 -3.90 29.80
C PRO A 461 -1.14 -4.57 29.35
N TYR A 462 -1.61 -5.59 30.06
CA TYR A 462 -2.88 -6.26 29.73
C TYR A 462 -4.09 -5.39 30.06
N ARG A 463 -4.09 -4.74 31.23
CA ARG A 463 -5.09 -3.72 31.59
C ARG A 463 -5.04 -2.53 30.62
N TRP A 464 -3.85 -2.15 30.18
CA TRP A 464 -3.72 -1.09 29.19
C TRP A 464 -4.28 -1.49 27.82
N ALA A 465 -4.17 -2.76 27.42
CA ALA A 465 -4.79 -3.28 26.20
C ALA A 465 -6.33 -3.26 26.23
N GLU A 466 -6.95 -3.23 27.42
CA GLU A 466 -8.41 -3.03 27.57
C GLU A 466 -8.84 -1.60 27.19
N HIS A 467 -7.91 -0.63 27.26
CA HIS A 467 -8.16 0.77 26.92
C HIS A 467 -7.69 1.12 25.51
N VAL A 468 -6.55 0.55 25.10
CA VAL A 468 -6.05 0.64 23.72
C VAL A 468 -6.64 -0.53 22.96
N VAL A 469 -7.88 -0.45 22.51
CA VAL A 469 -8.51 -1.56 21.80
C VAL A 469 -8.26 -1.51 20.29
N PRO A 470 -8.24 -2.66 19.60
CA PRO A 470 -8.34 -2.70 18.14
C PRO A 470 -9.66 -2.11 17.67
N ASP A 471 -9.67 -1.54 16.47
CA ASP A 471 -10.85 -0.97 15.85
C ASP A 471 -11.71 -2.07 15.19
N LEU A 472 -11.05 -3.13 14.70
CA LEU A 472 -11.66 -4.31 14.10
C LEU A 472 -11.00 -5.59 14.64
N VAL A 473 -11.81 -6.55 15.09
CA VAL A 473 -11.37 -7.88 15.53
C VAL A 473 -12.01 -8.93 14.64
N LEU A 474 -11.18 -9.71 13.96
CA LEU A 474 -11.59 -10.81 13.08
C LEU A 474 -11.37 -12.13 13.83
N LYS A 475 -12.47 -12.78 14.21
CA LYS A 475 -12.45 -14.09 14.88
C LYS A 475 -12.63 -15.20 13.86
N LEU A 476 -11.58 -15.98 13.64
CA LEU A 476 -11.57 -17.13 12.75
C LEU A 476 -12.01 -18.37 13.52
N HIS A 477 -13.20 -18.88 13.16
CA HIS A 477 -13.77 -20.11 13.70
C HIS A 477 -13.49 -21.24 12.74
N VAL A 478 -12.88 -22.31 13.24
CA VAL A 478 -12.64 -23.54 12.50
C VAL A 478 -13.15 -24.67 13.36
N ARG A 479 -13.75 -25.69 12.75
CA ARG A 479 -14.12 -26.86 13.54
C ARG A 479 -12.86 -27.57 14.09
N PRO A 480 -12.87 -28.05 15.34
CA PRO A 480 -11.69 -28.67 15.96
C PRO A 480 -11.15 -29.89 15.20
N ASP A 481 -12.01 -30.69 14.58
CA ASP A 481 -11.64 -31.82 13.73
C ASP A 481 -10.88 -31.39 12.48
N VAL A 482 -11.32 -30.31 11.82
CA VAL A 482 -10.64 -29.71 10.68
C VAL A 482 -9.29 -29.11 11.10
N ALA A 483 -9.24 -28.44 12.24
CA ALA A 483 -8.00 -27.87 12.79
C ALA A 483 -6.96 -28.97 13.10
N GLN A 484 -7.39 -30.10 13.67
CA GLN A 484 -6.52 -31.24 13.97
C GLN A 484 -5.97 -31.88 12.68
N ARG A 485 -6.79 -32.02 11.63
CA ARG A 485 -6.32 -32.49 10.32
C ARG A 485 -5.26 -31.57 9.72
N ARG A 486 -5.41 -30.26 9.88
CA ARG A 486 -4.42 -29.27 9.40
C ARG A 486 -3.15 -29.24 10.26
N LYS A 487 -3.24 -29.60 11.54
CA LYS A 487 -2.11 -29.62 12.48
C LYS A 487 -2.24 -30.79 13.48
N PRO A 488 -1.71 -31.97 13.14
CA PRO A 488 -1.90 -33.19 13.94
C PRO A 488 -1.13 -33.18 15.28
N ASP A 489 -0.25 -32.20 15.49
CA ASP A 489 0.60 -32.10 16.69
C ASP A 489 -0.17 -31.82 18.00
N MET A 490 -1.48 -31.54 17.94
CA MET A 490 -2.28 -31.08 19.08
C MET A 490 -3.46 -32.00 19.35
N GLU A 491 -3.74 -32.24 20.64
CA GLU A 491 -4.91 -33.01 21.08
C GLU A 491 -6.21 -32.25 20.79
N LEU A 492 -7.26 -32.99 20.42
CA LEU A 492 -8.56 -32.43 20.06
C LEU A 492 -9.17 -31.60 21.20
N GLN A 493 -9.05 -32.07 22.44
CA GLN A 493 -9.56 -31.37 23.62
C GLN A 493 -8.91 -29.99 23.82
N ASP A 494 -7.62 -29.86 23.51
CA ASP A 494 -6.91 -28.57 23.62
C ASP A 494 -7.30 -27.63 22.48
N LEU A 495 -7.56 -28.15 21.29
CA LEU A 495 -8.09 -27.37 20.17
C LEU A 495 -9.51 -26.87 20.45
N GLU A 496 -10.37 -27.70 21.02
CA GLU A 496 -11.72 -27.33 21.48
C GLU A 496 -11.68 -26.22 22.52
N ARG A 497 -10.85 -26.36 23.55
CA ARG A 497 -10.67 -25.31 24.59
C ARG A 497 -10.18 -24.00 24.01
N ARG A 498 -9.23 -24.03 23.07
CA ARG A 498 -8.71 -22.83 22.42
C ARG A 498 -9.75 -22.19 21.50
N ALA A 499 -10.53 -22.98 20.78
CA ALA A 499 -11.62 -22.49 19.95
C ALA A 499 -12.69 -21.81 20.80
N GLU A 500 -13.12 -22.44 21.89
CA GLU A 500 -14.13 -21.88 22.79
C GLU A 500 -13.65 -20.61 23.49
N ALA A 501 -12.39 -20.55 23.90
CA ALA A 501 -11.81 -19.32 24.45
C ALA A 501 -11.83 -18.16 23.44
N VAL A 502 -11.51 -18.42 22.16
CA VAL A 502 -11.57 -17.38 21.13
C VAL A 502 -13.01 -16.90 20.88
N ARG A 503 -13.98 -17.83 20.90
CA ARG A 503 -15.41 -17.51 20.78
C ARG A 503 -15.87 -16.60 21.91
N SER A 504 -15.56 -16.99 23.15
CA SER A 504 -16.00 -16.31 24.38
C SER A 504 -15.28 -14.99 24.70
N LEU A 505 -14.15 -14.68 24.05
CA LEU A 505 -13.47 -13.38 24.21
C LEU A 505 -14.40 -12.21 23.87
N ARG A 506 -14.59 -11.31 24.83
CA ARG A 506 -15.41 -10.09 24.65
C ARG A 506 -14.51 -8.87 24.41
N PHE A 507 -14.94 -7.96 23.55
CA PHE A 507 -14.29 -6.67 23.34
C PHE A 507 -15.28 -5.56 23.70
N PRO A 508 -14.79 -4.37 24.12
CA PRO A 508 -15.66 -3.22 24.36
C PRO A 508 -16.48 -2.86 23.10
N GLY A 509 -17.68 -2.29 23.30
CA GLY A 509 -18.61 -2.01 22.19
C GLY A 509 -18.09 -1.05 21.10
N VAL A 510 -17.01 -0.31 21.37
CA VAL A 510 -16.31 0.52 20.38
C VAL A 510 -15.54 -0.30 19.34
N THR A 511 -15.20 -1.56 19.66
CA THR A 511 -14.49 -2.48 18.78
C THR A 511 -15.49 -3.29 17.96
N GLU A 512 -15.38 -3.20 16.63
CA GLU A 512 -16.17 -4.05 15.76
C GLU A 512 -15.61 -5.47 15.78
N THR A 513 -16.41 -6.44 16.19
CA THR A 513 -16.02 -7.85 16.19
C THR A 513 -16.77 -8.58 15.09
N VAL A 514 -16.05 -9.29 14.23
CA VAL A 514 -16.63 -10.05 13.11
C VAL A 514 -16.20 -11.51 13.23
N ASP A 515 -17.20 -12.39 13.35
CA ASP A 515 -17.02 -13.83 13.32
C ASP A 515 -16.97 -14.33 11.88
N ILE A 516 -15.94 -15.10 11.57
CA ILE A 516 -15.61 -15.59 10.22
C ILE A 516 -15.46 -17.09 10.29
N ASP A 517 -16.21 -17.79 9.44
CA ASP A 517 -16.05 -19.22 9.25
C ASP A 517 -14.79 -19.48 8.40
N ALA A 518 -13.85 -20.23 8.97
CA ALA A 518 -12.58 -20.61 8.36
C ALA A 518 -12.61 -22.05 7.77
N ASP A 519 -13.78 -22.68 7.74
CA ASP A 519 -14.05 -23.90 7.00
C ASP A 519 -14.38 -23.61 5.52
N GLU A 520 -14.86 -22.40 5.22
CA GLU A 520 -15.07 -21.90 3.86
C GLU A 520 -13.76 -21.86 3.03
N PRO A 521 -13.85 -21.88 1.68
CA PRO A 521 -12.69 -21.73 0.81
C PRO A 521 -11.90 -20.44 1.11
N LEU A 522 -10.57 -20.56 1.16
CA LEU A 522 -9.66 -19.46 1.54
C LEU A 522 -9.93 -18.16 0.78
N GLU A 523 -10.26 -18.23 -0.51
CA GLU A 523 -10.55 -17.05 -1.33
C GLU A 523 -11.83 -16.31 -0.89
N GLN A 524 -12.88 -17.02 -0.52
CA GLN A 524 -14.14 -16.42 -0.07
C GLN A 524 -13.94 -15.73 1.28
N VAL A 525 -13.23 -16.42 2.19
CA VAL A 525 -12.82 -15.89 3.49
C VAL A 525 -11.96 -14.64 3.32
N ALA A 526 -10.96 -14.67 2.43
CA ALA A 526 -10.11 -13.52 2.13
C ALA A 526 -10.91 -12.34 1.56
N ARG A 527 -11.84 -12.56 0.62
CA ARG A 527 -12.72 -11.50 0.09
C ARG A 527 -13.58 -10.88 1.19
N ARG A 528 -14.19 -11.70 2.06
CA ARG A 528 -14.97 -11.23 3.21
C ARG A 528 -14.14 -10.38 4.17
N ILE A 529 -12.92 -10.80 4.48
CA ILE A 529 -11.97 -10.05 5.32
C ILE A 529 -11.63 -8.71 4.67
N ARG A 530 -11.29 -8.69 3.37
CA ARG A 530 -10.98 -7.46 2.64
C ARG A 530 -12.13 -6.46 2.69
N ARG A 531 -13.38 -6.92 2.52
CA ARG A 531 -14.58 -6.06 2.65
C ARG A 531 -14.74 -5.49 4.06
N CYS A 532 -14.59 -6.30 5.10
CA CYS A 532 -14.70 -5.85 6.48
C CYS A 532 -13.63 -4.81 6.82
N ILE A 533 -12.39 -5.07 6.43
CA ILE A 533 -11.26 -4.13 6.61
C ILE A 533 -11.53 -2.86 5.83
N TRP A 534 -11.92 -2.97 4.56
CA TRP A 534 -12.18 -1.82 3.71
C TRP A 534 -13.27 -0.94 4.28
N ARG A 535 -14.38 -1.50 4.78
CA ARG A 535 -15.45 -0.74 5.43
C ARG A 535 -14.95 0.08 6.63
N LYS A 536 -13.98 -0.45 7.38
CA LYS A 536 -13.43 0.20 8.58
C LYS A 536 -12.40 1.29 8.31
N LEU A 537 -11.61 1.15 7.24
CA LEU A 537 -10.69 2.19 6.76
C LEU A 537 -11.42 3.49 6.39
#